data_AF-A0A967G030-F1
#
_entry.id   AF-A0A967G030-F1
#
_cell.length_a   1.000
_cell.length_b   1.000
_cell.length_c   1.000
_cell.angle_alpha   90.00
_cell.angle_beta   90.00
_cell.angle_gamma   90.00
#
_symmetry.space_group_name_H-M   'P 1'
#
loop_
_entity.id
_entity.type
_entity.pdbx_description
1 polymer ?
#
loop_
_entity_poly.entity_id
_entity_poly.type
_entity_poly.pdbx_seq_one_letter_code
_entity_poly.pdbx_strand_id
1 'polypeptide(L)'
;MGMIWSTNESVIFVGGRGTKAGDANAGGGCTKDVWGDLKAPSLSLSDVMGTNGEPVSAPSAWNGSATACTVTQSSAGKLLITKTGAFTNVIAGLIANVNFSDTYSDGRYRVNAAQLTANTIEIECPYTVNDSCDVKVGGAFSTLQNSLDNTAADQGSYKSVNILTNKPKTFSGTGDQIDVDAGGGNGDAGIWKRIVGIDGDGVELADDSYIAFDGNGQSCHVFYINNVSNIEFRHIYAKDAGTNYNGFSIEANVASKGFSFIYCKSSGCKHGIYAGNWNAYMIYIKGGCYSSSESWAVYIYQARYVTAKKVEFVGITTTHLINAYCSGQFILDGCILRKTAGYSAGIIGSYPTTLILVKNSTFYNIDRCVELNDDGAKLIQYNNIFVLHTSSTGKIIKRTKGSIIYSDYSCAWAIGGAPVASDRWGGTGLPEHSIEQSPQFVDADNGDFRPRNPNVLRGGKPDIAENETEMGAILQKYQFPRRSKATNLGRLQIMK
;
A
#
# COMPACT_ATOMS: atom_id res chain seq x y z
N MET A 1 24.31 -19.08 -9.49
CA MET A 1 23.43 -18.10 -10.16
C MET A 1 23.83 -16.70 -9.71
N GLY A 2 24.25 -15.83 -10.63
CA GLY A 2 24.52 -14.43 -10.30
C GLY A 2 23.20 -13.67 -10.14
N MET A 3 22.91 -13.17 -8.95
CA MET A 3 21.68 -12.43 -8.68
C MET A 3 22.00 -11.10 -8.02
N ILE A 4 21.84 -9.99 -8.74
CA ILE A 4 22.13 -8.64 -8.24
C ILE A 4 21.37 -8.25 -6.95
N TRP A 5 20.18 -8.81 -6.75
CA TRP A 5 19.36 -8.60 -5.55
C TRP A 5 20.06 -9.05 -4.28
N SER A 6 21.02 -9.96 -4.44
CA SER A 6 21.82 -10.53 -3.37
C SER A 6 22.91 -9.59 -2.84
N THR A 7 23.23 -8.53 -3.57
CA THR A 7 24.37 -7.65 -3.25
C THR A 7 23.96 -6.19 -3.19
N ASN A 8 22.91 -5.79 -3.90
CA ASN A 8 22.52 -4.38 -4.04
C ASN A 8 21.01 -4.14 -3.89
N GLU A 9 20.66 -3.03 -3.25
CA GLU A 9 19.27 -2.54 -3.33
C GLU A 9 18.96 -2.21 -4.78
N SER A 10 17.74 -2.53 -5.20
CA SER A 10 17.41 -2.47 -6.62
C SER A 10 16.02 -1.93 -6.91
N VAL A 11 15.88 -1.41 -8.12
CA VAL A 11 14.63 -0.89 -8.67
C VAL A 11 14.36 -1.63 -9.98
N ILE A 12 13.18 -2.24 -10.06
CA ILE A 12 12.75 -3.10 -11.14
C ILE A 12 11.49 -2.52 -11.74
N PHE A 13 11.36 -2.61 -13.06
CA PHE A 13 10.27 -2.00 -13.80
C PHE A 13 9.34 -3.05 -14.40
N VAL A 14 8.05 -2.77 -14.37
CA VAL A 14 6.98 -3.56 -14.98
C VAL A 14 6.18 -2.64 -15.88
N GLY A 15 6.22 -2.93 -17.18
CA GLY A 15 5.60 -2.08 -18.21
C GLY A 15 6.45 -0.87 -18.60
N GLY A 16 6.40 -0.49 -19.90
CA GLY A 16 7.11 0.65 -20.48
C GLY A 16 6.22 1.89 -20.73
N ARG A 17 6.78 2.93 -21.37
CA ARG A 17 6.11 4.21 -21.66
C ARG A 17 5.02 4.14 -22.76
N GLY A 18 5.13 3.23 -23.73
CA GLY A 18 4.24 3.10 -24.91
C GLY A 18 3.10 2.06 -24.80
N THR A 19 2.85 1.25 -25.85
CA THR A 19 1.77 0.20 -25.90
C THR A 19 1.93 -0.97 -24.90
N LYS A 20 2.78 -0.76 -23.88
CA LYS A 20 2.83 -1.47 -22.60
C LYS A 20 3.39 -2.89 -22.62
N ALA A 21 4.16 -3.31 -23.62
CA ALA A 21 4.78 -4.63 -23.64
C ALA A 21 6.29 -4.55 -23.38
N GLY A 22 6.70 -4.80 -22.12
CA GLY A 22 8.11 -5.02 -21.78
C GLY A 22 8.63 -6.36 -22.29
N ASP A 23 9.95 -6.51 -22.33
CA ASP A 23 10.64 -7.71 -22.82
C ASP A 23 10.68 -8.81 -21.74
N ALA A 24 10.25 -10.03 -22.09
CA ALA A 24 10.23 -11.15 -21.15
C ALA A 24 11.62 -11.54 -20.61
N ASN A 25 12.68 -11.17 -21.31
CA ASN A 25 14.07 -11.44 -20.97
C ASN A 25 14.86 -10.16 -20.60
N ALA A 26 14.17 -9.05 -20.27
CA ALA A 26 14.82 -7.82 -19.84
C ALA A 26 15.73 -8.02 -18.61
N GLY A 27 16.81 -7.23 -18.54
CA GLY A 27 17.59 -7.00 -17.32
C GLY A 27 16.74 -6.36 -16.21
N GLY A 28 15.68 -5.64 -16.60
CA GLY A 28 14.52 -5.38 -15.76
C GLY A 28 14.63 -4.15 -14.87
N GLY A 29 15.81 -3.51 -14.78
CA GLY A 29 16.04 -2.52 -13.73
C GLY A 29 17.41 -1.88 -13.66
N CYS A 30 17.64 -1.22 -12.53
CA CYS A 30 18.91 -0.63 -12.13
C CYS A 30 19.10 -0.80 -10.61
N THR A 31 20.32 -0.56 -10.15
CA THR A 31 20.61 -0.49 -8.72
C THR A 31 20.03 0.81 -8.13
N LYS A 32 19.61 0.77 -6.86
CA LYS A 32 18.92 1.90 -6.21
C LYS A 32 19.82 3.13 -6.02
N ASP A 33 21.13 2.94 -5.86
CA ASP A 33 22.12 4.03 -5.84
C ASP A 33 22.10 4.85 -7.14
N VAL A 34 21.89 4.17 -8.28
CA VAL A 34 21.82 4.81 -9.60
C VAL A 34 20.42 5.38 -9.86
N TRP A 35 19.36 4.71 -9.45
CA TRP A 35 18.00 5.25 -9.55
C TRP A 35 17.78 6.50 -8.68
N GLY A 36 18.30 6.50 -7.46
CA GLY A 36 18.07 7.54 -6.45
C GLY A 36 16.80 7.32 -5.62
N ASP A 37 16.23 8.42 -5.13
CA ASP A 37 15.00 8.40 -4.32
C ASP A 37 13.78 8.05 -5.20
N LEU A 38 12.88 7.20 -4.71
CA LEU A 38 11.70 6.78 -5.49
C LEU A 38 10.74 7.94 -5.82
N LYS A 39 10.74 9.01 -5.02
CA LYS A 39 9.89 10.21 -5.21
C LYS A 39 10.59 11.32 -5.99
N ALA A 40 11.91 11.24 -6.11
CA ALA A 40 12.74 12.19 -6.82
C ALA A 40 13.90 11.43 -7.47
N PRO A 41 13.60 10.61 -8.50
CA PRO A 41 14.62 9.76 -9.09
C PRO A 41 15.64 10.61 -9.84
N SER A 42 16.90 10.17 -9.79
CA SER A 42 18.01 10.75 -10.53
C SER A 42 17.95 10.41 -12.02
N LEU A 43 17.24 9.33 -12.35
CA LEU A 43 17.01 8.83 -13.70
C LEU A 43 15.52 8.89 -14.05
N SER A 44 15.25 8.94 -15.35
CA SER A 44 13.93 8.74 -15.94
C SER A 44 13.77 7.30 -16.43
N LEU A 45 12.53 6.89 -16.72
CA LEU A 45 12.30 5.57 -17.33
C LEU A 45 13.05 5.39 -18.67
N SER A 46 13.24 6.45 -19.46
CA SER A 46 14.00 6.38 -20.71
C SER A 46 15.50 6.07 -20.54
N ASP A 47 16.06 6.27 -19.36
CA ASP A 47 17.48 6.00 -19.10
C ASP A 47 17.73 4.50 -18.80
N VAL A 48 16.67 3.77 -18.44
CA VAL A 48 16.75 2.39 -17.94
C VAL A 48 16.00 1.38 -18.82
N MET A 49 15.12 1.85 -19.70
CA MET A 49 14.40 1.03 -20.69
C MET A 49 14.10 1.82 -21.96
N GLY A 50 13.89 1.09 -23.06
CA GLY A 50 13.42 1.66 -24.32
C GLY A 50 11.97 2.17 -24.25
N THR A 51 11.49 2.72 -25.36
CA THR A 51 10.22 3.48 -25.43
C THR A 51 9.01 2.62 -25.07
N ASN A 52 9.02 1.33 -25.40
CA ASN A 52 7.95 0.38 -25.10
C ASN A 52 8.28 -0.56 -23.92
N GLY A 53 9.40 -0.33 -23.22
CA GLY A 53 9.89 -1.18 -22.13
C GLY A 53 10.87 -2.27 -22.56
N GLU A 54 11.31 -2.25 -23.82
CA GLU A 54 12.38 -3.09 -24.35
C GLU A 54 13.75 -2.79 -23.68
N PRO A 55 14.74 -3.68 -23.79
CA PRO A 55 16.09 -3.43 -23.30
C PRO A 55 16.70 -2.19 -23.95
N VAL A 56 17.58 -1.49 -23.23
CA VAL A 56 18.37 -0.38 -23.80
C VAL A 56 19.51 -0.87 -24.69
N SER A 57 19.93 -2.13 -24.50
CA SER A 57 20.86 -2.80 -25.40
C SER A 57 20.20 -3.15 -26.73
N ALA A 58 20.95 -3.07 -27.83
CA ALA A 58 20.43 -3.40 -29.16
C ALA A 58 20.00 -4.87 -29.28
N PRO A 59 19.01 -5.20 -30.13
CA PRO A 59 18.55 -6.57 -30.35
C PRO A 59 19.66 -7.55 -30.77
N SER A 60 20.73 -7.06 -31.40
CA SER A 60 21.87 -7.88 -31.83
C SER A 60 22.68 -8.48 -30.68
N ALA A 61 22.48 -8.04 -29.44
CA ALA A 61 23.10 -8.66 -28.26
C ALA A 61 22.35 -9.90 -27.75
N TRP A 62 21.20 -10.25 -28.34
CA TRP A 62 20.43 -11.43 -27.95
C TRP A 62 19.84 -12.16 -29.17
N ASN A 63 20.36 -13.34 -29.49
CA ASN A 63 19.83 -14.19 -30.56
C ASN A 63 19.18 -15.49 -30.03
N GLY A 64 19.24 -15.74 -28.72
CA GLY A 64 18.66 -16.91 -28.06
C GLY A 64 19.57 -18.14 -28.07
N SER A 65 20.79 -18.04 -28.60
CA SER A 65 21.75 -19.15 -28.65
C SER A 65 22.93 -18.99 -27.70
N ALA A 66 22.92 -17.97 -26.82
CA ALA A 66 24.00 -17.67 -25.89
C ALA A 66 25.36 -17.41 -26.58
N THR A 67 25.34 -16.91 -27.82
CA THR A 67 26.55 -16.70 -28.63
C THR A 67 26.63 -15.31 -29.26
N ALA A 68 25.67 -14.41 -28.97
CA ALA A 68 25.61 -13.11 -29.61
C ALA A 68 26.79 -12.21 -29.24
N CYS A 69 27.32 -12.33 -28.02
CA CYS A 69 28.38 -11.49 -27.45
C CYS A 69 29.61 -12.31 -27.07
N THR A 70 30.78 -11.67 -27.07
CA THR A 70 32.04 -12.29 -26.63
C THR A 70 32.35 -11.90 -25.19
N VAL A 71 32.75 -12.88 -24.37
CA VAL A 71 33.18 -12.70 -22.99
C VAL A 71 34.69 -12.81 -22.90
N THR A 72 35.34 -11.78 -22.35
CA THR A 72 36.79 -11.77 -22.09
C THR A 72 37.08 -11.27 -20.68
N GLN A 73 38.33 -11.37 -20.25
CA GLN A 73 38.78 -10.79 -18.99
C GLN A 73 38.80 -9.26 -19.08
N SER A 74 38.28 -8.57 -18.07
CA SER A 74 38.50 -7.12 -17.88
C SER A 74 39.63 -6.88 -16.86
N SER A 75 39.35 -7.25 -15.61
CA SER A 75 40.23 -7.10 -14.44
C SER A 75 39.89 -8.20 -13.42
N ALA A 76 40.68 -8.33 -12.33
CA ALA A 76 40.46 -9.39 -11.34
C ALA A 76 39.02 -9.34 -10.78
N GLY A 77 38.28 -10.44 -10.92
CA GLY A 77 36.90 -10.55 -10.45
C GLY A 77 35.83 -10.04 -11.43
N LYS A 78 36.18 -9.66 -12.66
CA LYS A 78 35.23 -9.05 -13.60
C LYS A 78 35.32 -9.58 -15.03
N LEU A 79 34.16 -9.66 -15.69
CA LEU A 79 34.02 -10.02 -17.10
C LEU A 79 33.79 -8.77 -17.95
N LEU A 80 34.45 -8.72 -19.11
CA LEU A 80 34.14 -7.78 -20.18
C LEU A 80 33.27 -8.48 -21.22
N ILE A 81 32.12 -7.89 -21.56
CA ILE A 81 31.25 -8.40 -22.62
C ILE A 81 31.23 -7.40 -23.77
N THR A 82 31.50 -7.90 -24.97
CA THR A 82 31.69 -7.07 -26.17
C THR A 82 30.71 -7.45 -27.28
N LYS A 83 30.06 -6.43 -27.85
CA LYS A 83 29.28 -6.54 -29.09
C LYS A 83 29.15 -5.18 -29.76
N THR A 84 29.75 -5.03 -30.94
CA THR A 84 29.74 -3.78 -31.72
C THR A 84 28.33 -3.21 -31.88
N GLY A 85 28.17 -1.94 -31.51
CA GLY A 85 26.91 -1.18 -31.59
C GLY A 85 25.83 -1.57 -30.58
N ALA A 86 26.01 -2.61 -29.76
CA ALA A 86 24.91 -3.12 -28.95
C ALA A 86 24.72 -2.43 -27.59
N PHE A 87 25.74 -1.75 -27.07
CA PHE A 87 25.72 -1.18 -25.71
C PHE A 87 25.87 0.35 -25.69
N THR A 88 25.56 1.04 -26.80
CA THR A 88 25.76 2.50 -26.94
C THR A 88 24.91 3.35 -26.01
N ASN A 89 23.81 2.82 -25.48
CA ASN A 89 22.93 3.54 -24.55
C ASN A 89 22.98 2.96 -23.13
N VAL A 90 23.90 2.03 -22.87
CA VAL A 90 24.05 1.40 -21.56
C VAL A 90 24.90 2.29 -20.66
N ILE A 91 24.45 2.46 -19.42
CA ILE A 91 25.19 3.17 -18.35
C ILE A 91 25.51 2.22 -17.20
N ALA A 92 26.47 2.62 -16.35
CA ALA A 92 26.79 1.89 -15.13
C ALA A 92 25.62 1.89 -14.14
N GLY A 93 25.42 0.78 -13.43
CA GLY A 93 24.32 0.54 -12.49
C GLY A 93 23.04 -0.03 -13.11
N LEU A 94 22.94 -0.09 -14.44
CA LEU A 94 21.88 -0.89 -15.07
C LEU A 94 22.09 -2.37 -14.79
N ILE A 95 21.02 -3.14 -14.95
CA ILE A 95 21.03 -4.57 -14.74
C ILE A 95 21.08 -5.28 -16.08
N ALA A 96 22.01 -6.21 -16.21
CA ALA A 96 22.18 -7.07 -17.36
C ALA A 96 21.61 -8.46 -17.05
N ASN A 97 20.64 -8.91 -17.83
CA ASN A 97 20.26 -10.32 -17.90
C ASN A 97 21.22 -11.01 -18.87
N VAL A 98 21.95 -12.02 -18.38
CA VAL A 98 23.00 -12.70 -19.13
C VAL A 98 22.70 -14.20 -19.19
N ASN A 99 22.74 -14.74 -20.40
CA ASN A 99 22.63 -16.16 -20.70
C ASN A 99 23.94 -16.63 -21.32
N PHE A 100 24.75 -17.40 -20.59
CA PHE A 100 26.06 -17.87 -21.01
C PHE A 100 25.96 -19.20 -21.75
N SER A 101 26.91 -19.47 -22.65
CA SER A 101 26.89 -20.74 -23.40
C SER A 101 27.27 -21.96 -22.56
N ASP A 102 28.14 -21.80 -21.56
CA ASP A 102 28.62 -22.96 -20.78
C ASP A 102 29.21 -22.58 -19.40
N THR A 103 30.30 -21.82 -19.40
CA THR A 103 31.24 -21.76 -18.27
C THR A 103 30.63 -21.10 -17.03
N TYR A 104 29.82 -20.09 -17.26
CA TYR A 104 29.29 -19.21 -16.22
C TYR A 104 27.81 -19.53 -15.98
N SER A 105 27.35 -19.30 -14.75
CA SER A 105 25.92 -19.39 -14.49
C SER A 105 25.19 -18.20 -15.10
N ASP A 106 24.06 -18.47 -15.73
CA ASP A 106 23.11 -17.42 -16.10
C ASP A 106 22.67 -16.60 -14.89
N GLY A 107 22.23 -15.39 -15.16
CA GLY A 107 21.64 -14.56 -14.14
C GLY A 107 21.59 -13.07 -14.44
N ARG A 108 21.39 -12.31 -13.38
CA ARG A 108 21.27 -10.85 -13.42
C ARG A 108 22.44 -10.21 -12.69
N TYR A 109 23.14 -9.35 -13.41
CA TYR A 109 24.38 -8.71 -12.96
C TYR A 109 24.27 -7.19 -13.04
N ARG A 110 24.95 -6.50 -12.13
CA ARG A 110 25.17 -5.05 -12.26
C ARG A 110 26.16 -4.80 -13.40
N VAL A 111 25.85 -3.82 -14.24
CA VAL A 111 26.82 -3.19 -15.14
C VAL A 111 27.71 -2.28 -14.32
N ASN A 112 28.97 -2.64 -14.14
CA ASN A 112 29.96 -1.86 -13.38
C ASN A 112 30.52 -0.68 -14.17
N ALA A 113 30.74 -0.92 -15.46
CA ALA A 113 31.20 0.09 -16.40
C ALA A 113 30.59 -0.20 -17.77
N ALA A 114 30.35 0.86 -18.53
CA ALA A 114 29.96 0.78 -19.92
C ALA A 114 30.81 1.79 -20.71
N GLN A 115 31.42 1.34 -21.82
CA GLN A 115 32.26 2.20 -22.63
C GLN A 115 31.61 2.44 -23.99
N LEU A 116 31.11 3.66 -24.19
CA LEU A 116 30.40 4.10 -25.39
C LEU A 116 31.21 3.89 -26.67
N THR A 117 32.52 4.13 -26.63
CA THR A 117 33.41 4.01 -27.79
C THR A 117 33.84 2.57 -28.08
N ALA A 118 33.86 1.71 -27.06
CA ALA A 118 34.29 0.32 -27.20
C ALA A 118 33.11 -0.65 -27.42
N ASN A 119 31.86 -0.21 -27.23
CA ASN A 119 30.67 -1.07 -27.25
C ASN A 119 30.82 -2.29 -26.33
N THR A 120 31.23 -2.02 -25.09
CA THR A 120 31.45 -3.02 -24.06
C THR A 120 30.69 -2.69 -22.79
N ILE A 121 30.38 -3.74 -22.03
CA ILE A 121 29.94 -3.65 -20.63
C ILE A 121 30.84 -4.50 -19.75
N GLU A 122 31.00 -4.12 -18.50
CA GLU A 122 31.71 -4.89 -17.47
C GLU A 122 30.73 -5.36 -16.40
N ILE A 123 30.81 -6.63 -15.99
CA ILE A 123 30.00 -7.20 -14.89
C ILE A 123 30.88 -7.87 -13.83
N GLU A 124 30.37 -7.94 -12.59
CA GLU A 124 31.07 -8.58 -11.47
C GLU A 124 30.83 -10.10 -11.47
N CYS A 125 31.76 -10.82 -12.08
CA CYS A 125 31.81 -12.27 -12.08
C CYS A 125 33.27 -12.70 -12.28
N PRO A 126 33.83 -13.60 -11.44
CA PRO A 126 35.23 -14.02 -11.57
C PRO A 126 35.52 -14.63 -12.95
N TYR A 127 36.45 -14.04 -13.70
CA TYR A 127 36.87 -14.57 -14.99
C TYR A 127 37.64 -15.89 -14.85
N THR A 128 37.28 -16.88 -15.66
CA THR A 128 37.91 -18.21 -15.69
C THR A 128 38.39 -18.56 -17.09
N VAL A 129 37.57 -18.38 -18.13
CA VAL A 129 37.93 -18.67 -19.53
C VAL A 129 37.09 -17.82 -20.50
N ASN A 130 37.56 -17.71 -21.76
CA ASN A 130 36.79 -17.07 -22.82
C ASN A 130 35.51 -17.89 -23.07
N ASP A 131 34.39 -17.19 -23.19
CA ASP A 131 33.08 -17.78 -23.42
C ASP A 131 32.26 -16.86 -24.35
N SER A 132 31.04 -17.25 -24.65
CA SER A 132 30.05 -16.40 -25.28
C SER A 132 28.78 -16.29 -24.45
N CYS A 133 27.98 -15.28 -24.75
CA CYS A 133 26.71 -15.09 -24.08
C CYS A 133 25.72 -14.29 -24.93
N ASP A 134 24.46 -14.33 -24.51
CA ASP A 134 23.47 -13.33 -24.88
C ASP A 134 23.26 -12.36 -23.71
N VAL A 135 23.07 -11.09 -24.03
CA VAL A 135 22.86 -10.04 -23.03
C VAL A 135 21.70 -9.13 -23.40
N LYS A 136 20.83 -8.89 -22.42
CA LYS A 136 19.87 -7.78 -22.44
C LYS A 136 20.13 -6.88 -21.25
N VAL A 137 20.37 -5.60 -21.49
CA VAL A 137 20.61 -4.61 -20.44
C VAL A 137 19.41 -3.69 -20.29
N GLY A 138 19.00 -3.45 -19.04
CA GLY A 138 17.81 -2.66 -18.73
C GLY A 138 16.53 -3.30 -19.25
N GLY A 139 15.55 -2.48 -19.61
CA GLY A 139 14.21 -2.92 -20.00
C GLY A 139 13.32 -3.23 -18.80
N ALA A 140 12.04 -3.43 -19.04
CA ALA A 140 11.04 -3.78 -18.04
C ALA A 140 10.53 -5.22 -18.23
N PHE A 141 10.10 -5.85 -17.13
CA PHE A 141 9.39 -7.11 -17.21
C PHE A 141 8.03 -6.95 -17.89
N SER A 142 7.59 -8.01 -18.58
CA SER A 142 6.31 -8.05 -19.29
C SER A 142 5.10 -8.04 -18.35
N THR A 143 5.21 -8.66 -17.16
CA THR A 143 4.15 -8.72 -16.15
C THR A 143 4.68 -8.57 -14.73
N LEU A 144 3.81 -8.15 -13.81
CA LEU A 144 4.13 -8.05 -12.38
C LEU A 144 4.46 -9.43 -11.78
N GLN A 145 3.75 -10.49 -12.17
CA GLN A 145 4.03 -11.85 -11.69
C GLN A 145 5.47 -12.24 -12.04
N ASN A 146 5.89 -12.04 -13.29
CA ASN A 146 7.26 -12.36 -13.70
C ASN A 146 8.30 -11.62 -12.86
N SER A 147 8.07 -10.34 -12.55
CA SER A 147 9.00 -9.58 -11.69
C SER A 147 9.02 -10.10 -10.25
N LEU A 148 7.90 -10.59 -9.72
CA LEU A 148 7.82 -11.16 -8.38
C LEU A 148 8.54 -12.50 -8.30
N ASP A 149 8.31 -13.40 -9.26
CA ASP A 149 8.94 -14.72 -9.33
C ASP A 149 10.46 -14.62 -9.49
N ASN A 150 10.92 -13.60 -10.21
CA ASN A 150 12.34 -13.41 -10.52
C ASN A 150 13.13 -12.65 -9.44
N THR A 151 12.46 -12.25 -8.37
CA THR A 151 13.06 -11.41 -7.33
C THR A 151 12.74 -11.98 -5.97
N ALA A 152 13.75 -12.22 -5.16
CA ALA A 152 13.57 -12.57 -3.76
C ALA A 152 14.29 -11.53 -2.90
N ALA A 153 13.58 -10.93 -1.95
CA ALA A 153 14.19 -10.30 -0.80
C ALA A 153 14.05 -11.31 0.33
N ASP A 154 15.00 -12.24 0.52
CA ASP A 154 14.89 -13.23 1.59
C ASP A 154 15.50 -12.71 2.92
N GLN A 155 15.32 -13.50 3.99
CA GLN A 155 15.76 -13.17 5.35
C GLN A 155 17.27 -13.37 5.61
N GLY A 156 17.98 -14.08 4.72
CA GLY A 156 19.31 -14.61 5.01
C GLY A 156 20.47 -13.67 4.68
N SER A 157 20.32 -12.83 3.66
CA SER A 157 21.47 -12.00 3.24
C SER A 157 21.19 -10.75 2.40
N TYR A 158 19.97 -10.25 2.16
CA TYR A 158 19.76 -9.45 0.94
C TYR A 158 19.09 -8.08 1.08
N LYS A 159 19.18 -7.28 0.02
CA LYS A 159 18.86 -5.85 -0.01
C LYS A 159 17.39 -5.62 -0.43
N SER A 160 16.86 -4.41 -0.22
CA SER A 160 15.49 -4.09 -0.65
C SER A 160 15.32 -4.20 -2.17
N VAL A 161 14.16 -4.70 -2.59
CA VAL A 161 13.72 -4.69 -3.99
C VAL A 161 12.48 -3.82 -4.11
N ASN A 162 12.53 -2.82 -4.99
CA ASN A 162 11.37 -2.00 -5.33
C ASN A 162 10.93 -2.36 -6.74
N ILE A 163 9.67 -2.75 -6.89
CA ILE A 163 9.04 -3.09 -8.16
C ILE A 163 8.10 -1.93 -8.50
N LEU A 164 8.44 -1.20 -9.55
CA LEU A 164 7.67 -0.10 -10.07
C LEU A 164 6.81 -0.62 -11.20
N THR A 165 5.49 -0.51 -11.06
CA THR A 165 4.53 -0.88 -12.09
C THR A 165 3.79 0.35 -12.56
N ASN A 166 3.68 0.50 -13.88
CA ASN A 166 2.81 1.49 -14.51
C ASN A 166 1.68 0.83 -15.32
N LYS A 167 1.61 -0.50 -15.32
CA LYS A 167 0.72 -1.28 -16.18
C LYS A 167 -0.44 -1.86 -15.39
N PRO A 168 -1.69 -1.50 -15.71
CA PRO A 168 -2.84 -2.19 -15.15
C PRO A 168 -2.88 -3.64 -15.66
N LYS A 169 -3.34 -4.56 -14.82
CA LYS A 169 -3.54 -5.96 -15.21
C LYS A 169 -5.03 -6.26 -15.20
N THR A 170 -5.51 -6.84 -16.30
CA THR A 170 -6.86 -7.39 -16.38
C THR A 170 -6.76 -8.90 -16.30
N PHE A 171 -7.56 -9.49 -15.43
CA PHE A 171 -7.67 -10.94 -15.29
C PHE A 171 -8.89 -11.43 -16.06
N SER A 172 -8.77 -12.58 -16.71
CA SER A 172 -9.79 -13.10 -17.64
C SER A 172 -10.24 -14.52 -17.33
N GLY A 173 -9.60 -15.16 -16.34
CA GLY A 173 -9.93 -16.51 -15.89
C GLY A 173 -10.17 -16.61 -14.39
N THR A 174 -10.97 -17.61 -14.02
CA THR A 174 -11.17 -18.08 -12.65
C THR A 174 -9.82 -18.51 -12.05
N GLY A 175 -9.41 -17.92 -10.92
CA GLY A 175 -8.17 -18.28 -10.24
C GLY A 175 -6.91 -17.56 -10.73
N ASP A 176 -7.01 -16.68 -11.73
CA ASP A 176 -5.93 -15.75 -12.05
C ASP A 176 -5.60 -14.91 -10.81
N GLN A 177 -4.36 -14.93 -10.32
CA GLN A 177 -3.96 -14.13 -9.16
C GLN A 177 -2.55 -13.54 -9.35
N ILE A 178 -2.23 -12.53 -8.55
CA ILE A 178 -0.84 -12.15 -8.32
C ILE A 178 -0.39 -12.82 -7.03
N ASP A 179 0.48 -13.81 -7.20
CA ASP A 179 1.08 -14.52 -6.08
C ASP A 179 2.30 -13.74 -5.57
N VAL A 180 2.29 -13.45 -4.27
CA VAL A 180 3.34 -12.79 -3.53
C VAL A 180 3.81 -13.76 -2.45
N ASP A 181 4.34 -14.89 -2.89
CA ASP A 181 4.88 -15.99 -2.06
C ASP A 181 6.42 -16.06 -2.10
N ALA A 182 7.05 -15.52 -3.14
CA ALA A 182 8.50 -15.45 -3.27
C ALA A 182 9.10 -14.21 -2.59
N GLY A 183 9.87 -14.43 -1.52
CA GLY A 183 10.81 -13.47 -0.94
C GLY A 183 10.15 -12.25 -0.29
N GLY A 184 10.11 -12.26 1.05
CA GLY A 184 9.77 -11.12 1.88
C GLY A 184 10.93 -10.69 2.77
N GLY A 185 11.16 -9.38 2.87
CA GLY A 185 12.36 -8.82 3.47
C GLY A 185 12.51 -9.08 4.98
N ASN A 186 13.52 -8.46 5.57
CA ASN A 186 13.77 -8.46 7.02
C ASN A 186 13.65 -7.02 7.57
N GLY A 187 12.52 -6.74 8.21
CA GLY A 187 12.19 -5.43 8.76
C GLY A 187 13.18 -4.95 9.82
N ASP A 188 13.78 -5.86 10.61
CA ASP A 188 14.76 -5.49 11.64
C ASP A 188 16.08 -5.01 11.01
N ALA A 189 16.38 -5.47 9.80
CA ALA A 189 17.49 -5.01 8.97
C ALA A 189 17.08 -3.94 7.93
N GLY A 190 15.83 -3.45 7.98
CA GLY A 190 15.32 -2.43 7.08
C GLY A 190 15.10 -2.89 5.63
N ILE A 191 15.05 -4.20 5.38
CA ILE A 191 14.91 -4.80 4.04
C ILE A 191 13.43 -5.07 3.76
N TRP A 192 12.97 -4.65 2.58
CA TRP A 192 11.57 -4.80 2.15
C TRP A 192 11.47 -5.15 0.67
N LYS A 193 10.41 -5.88 0.31
CA LYS A 193 9.92 -5.94 -1.07
C LYS A 193 8.77 -4.93 -1.20
N ARG A 194 8.90 -3.96 -2.11
CA ARG A 194 7.91 -2.90 -2.32
C ARG A 194 7.32 -3.00 -3.71
N ILE A 195 6.00 -2.90 -3.83
CA ILE A 195 5.27 -2.88 -5.11
C ILE A 195 4.59 -1.52 -5.21
N VAL A 196 5.02 -0.70 -6.17
CA VAL A 196 4.69 0.72 -6.23
C VAL A 196 4.08 1.06 -7.58
N GLY A 197 2.89 1.65 -7.58
CA GLY A 197 2.31 2.30 -8.76
C GLY A 197 3.04 3.60 -9.10
N ILE A 198 3.50 3.74 -10.33
CA ILE A 198 4.15 4.96 -10.86
C ILE A 198 3.43 5.48 -12.10
N ASP A 199 3.64 6.76 -12.42
CA ASP A 199 3.23 7.33 -13.69
C ASP A 199 4.16 6.93 -14.85
N GLY A 200 3.86 7.44 -16.05
CA GLY A 200 4.65 7.17 -17.25
C GLY A 200 6.05 7.80 -17.26
N ASP A 201 6.40 8.63 -16.28
CA ASP A 201 7.67 9.34 -16.20
C ASP A 201 8.57 8.88 -15.04
N GLY A 202 8.09 7.89 -14.27
CA GLY A 202 8.84 7.33 -13.14
C GLY A 202 8.56 8.03 -11.81
N VAL A 203 7.56 8.90 -11.75
CA VAL A 203 7.14 9.58 -10.52
C VAL A 203 6.07 8.74 -9.82
N GLU A 204 6.17 8.63 -8.50
CA GLU A 204 5.13 7.99 -7.67
C GLU A 204 3.79 8.70 -7.88
N LEU A 205 2.72 7.92 -8.04
CA LEU A 205 1.38 8.45 -8.28
C LEU A 205 0.90 9.35 -7.13
N ALA A 206 0.06 10.35 -7.42
CA ALA A 206 -0.57 11.16 -6.38
C ALA A 206 -1.53 10.33 -5.50
N ASP A 207 -1.91 10.84 -4.31
CA ASP A 207 -2.72 10.14 -3.29
C ASP A 207 -4.07 9.55 -3.80
N ASP A 208 -4.57 9.99 -4.97
CA ASP A 208 -5.80 9.51 -5.63
C ASP A 208 -5.60 8.91 -7.02
N SER A 209 -4.34 8.67 -7.40
CA SER A 209 -3.96 7.99 -8.64
C SER A 209 -3.40 6.60 -8.32
N TYR A 210 -3.79 5.60 -9.12
CA TYR A 210 -3.47 4.20 -8.85
C TYR A 210 -3.27 3.42 -10.15
N ILE A 211 -2.51 2.33 -10.03
CA ILE A 211 -2.54 1.26 -11.03
C ILE A 211 -3.63 0.27 -10.64
N ALA A 212 -4.56 0.05 -11.57
CA ALA A 212 -5.69 -0.85 -11.39
C ALA A 212 -5.34 -2.29 -11.77
N PHE A 213 -5.67 -3.21 -10.88
CA PHE A 213 -5.66 -4.64 -11.10
C PHE A 213 -7.12 -5.11 -11.05
N ASP A 214 -7.67 -5.37 -12.23
CA ASP A 214 -9.10 -5.53 -12.46
C ASP A 214 -9.43 -7.01 -12.75
N GLY A 215 -10.26 -7.60 -11.90
CA GLY A 215 -10.76 -8.97 -12.04
C GLY A 215 -11.81 -9.15 -13.14
N ASN A 216 -12.30 -8.06 -13.74
CA ASN A 216 -13.35 -8.03 -14.75
C ASN A 216 -14.63 -8.79 -14.33
N GLY A 217 -15.01 -8.70 -13.04
CA GLY A 217 -16.16 -9.40 -12.47
C GLY A 217 -15.96 -10.91 -12.33
N GLN A 218 -14.76 -11.42 -12.62
CA GLN A 218 -14.39 -12.80 -12.38
C GLN A 218 -13.79 -13.00 -10.99
N SER A 219 -13.51 -14.25 -10.70
CA SER A 219 -13.27 -14.77 -9.37
C SER A 219 -11.75 -14.91 -9.17
N CYS A 220 -11.09 -13.85 -8.66
CA CYS A 220 -9.64 -13.79 -8.48
C CYS A 220 -9.21 -13.21 -7.12
N HIS A 221 -8.20 -13.79 -6.46
CA HIS A 221 -7.49 -13.13 -5.36
C HIS A 221 -6.53 -12.11 -5.97
N VAL A 222 -6.79 -10.80 -5.87
CA VAL A 222 -6.00 -9.85 -6.67
C VAL A 222 -4.54 -9.77 -6.19
N PHE A 223 -4.30 -9.90 -4.88
CA PHE A 223 -2.98 -10.16 -4.32
C PHE A 223 -3.08 -11.22 -3.24
N TYR A 224 -2.37 -12.33 -3.43
CA TYR A 224 -2.26 -13.41 -2.46
C TYR A 224 -0.86 -13.39 -1.84
N ILE A 225 -0.76 -13.07 -0.56
CA ILE A 225 0.50 -12.90 0.15
C ILE A 225 0.65 -14.07 1.09
N ASN A 226 1.57 -15.00 0.79
CA ASN A 226 1.67 -16.28 1.48
C ASN A 226 3.05 -16.49 2.13
N ASN A 227 3.10 -16.66 3.45
CA ASN A 227 4.33 -17.00 4.20
C ASN A 227 5.53 -16.05 3.99
N VAL A 228 5.27 -14.78 3.67
CA VAL A 228 6.29 -13.75 3.48
C VAL A 228 6.15 -12.62 4.51
N SER A 229 7.25 -11.95 4.80
CA SER A 229 7.30 -10.79 5.72
C SER A 229 7.75 -9.52 4.99
N ASN A 230 7.48 -8.35 5.57
CA ASN A 230 8.03 -7.07 5.12
C ASN A 230 7.71 -6.76 3.65
N ILE A 231 6.41 -6.81 3.35
CA ILE A 231 5.84 -6.46 2.05
C ILE A 231 5.11 -5.12 2.15
N GLU A 232 5.36 -4.24 1.19
CA GLU A 232 4.69 -2.94 1.09
C GLU A 232 4.03 -2.78 -0.29
N PHE A 233 2.73 -2.50 -0.29
CA PHE A 233 1.97 -2.09 -1.47
C PHE A 233 1.73 -0.59 -1.44
N ARG A 234 1.92 0.06 -2.59
CA ARG A 234 1.67 1.50 -2.74
C ARG A 234 0.97 1.85 -4.04
N HIS A 235 -0.05 2.72 -3.97
CA HIS A 235 -0.75 3.22 -5.16
C HIS A 235 -1.33 2.10 -6.04
N ILE A 236 -1.80 1.04 -5.39
CA ILE A 236 -2.39 -0.14 -6.05
C ILE A 236 -3.90 -0.17 -5.79
N TYR A 237 -4.69 -0.41 -6.83
CA TYR A 237 -6.13 -0.56 -6.75
C TYR A 237 -6.56 -1.96 -7.18
N ALA A 238 -7.05 -2.76 -6.23
CA ALA A 238 -7.70 -4.04 -6.51
C ALA A 238 -9.19 -3.82 -6.81
N LYS A 239 -9.63 -4.12 -8.03
CA LYS A 239 -10.98 -3.78 -8.51
C LYS A 239 -11.69 -5.00 -9.09
N ASP A 240 -12.99 -5.09 -8.83
CA ASP A 240 -13.95 -6.01 -9.47
C ASP A 240 -13.50 -7.49 -9.46
N ALA A 241 -12.99 -7.93 -8.31
CA ALA A 241 -12.60 -9.32 -8.03
C ALA A 241 -13.79 -10.26 -7.75
N GLY A 242 -15.02 -9.72 -7.83
CA GLY A 242 -16.24 -10.44 -7.54
C GLY A 242 -16.46 -10.66 -6.03
N THR A 243 -17.48 -11.46 -5.74
CA THR A 243 -18.06 -11.62 -4.42
C THR A 243 -17.42 -12.73 -3.58
N ASN A 244 -16.66 -13.60 -4.23
CA ASN A 244 -16.01 -14.74 -3.59
C ASN A 244 -14.57 -14.45 -3.15
N TYR A 245 -13.98 -13.33 -3.60
CA TYR A 245 -12.54 -13.10 -3.49
C TYR A 245 -12.17 -11.73 -2.93
N ASN A 246 -11.03 -11.69 -2.24
CA ASN A 246 -10.50 -10.50 -1.56
C ASN A 246 -9.67 -9.65 -2.53
N GLY A 247 -9.68 -8.33 -2.34
CA GLY A 247 -8.77 -7.43 -3.05
C GLY A 247 -7.31 -7.68 -2.65
N PHE A 248 -7.04 -7.63 -1.34
CA PHE A 248 -5.74 -8.01 -0.79
C PHE A 248 -5.94 -9.12 0.24
N SER A 249 -5.23 -10.24 0.06
CA SER A 249 -5.31 -11.41 0.93
C SER A 249 -3.95 -11.70 1.55
N ILE A 250 -3.88 -11.66 2.88
CA ILE A 250 -2.70 -12.06 3.65
C ILE A 250 -3.00 -13.40 4.31
N GLU A 251 -2.21 -14.41 3.98
CA GLU A 251 -2.27 -15.72 4.61
C GLU A 251 -0.87 -16.13 5.06
N ALA A 252 -0.76 -16.53 6.32
CA ALA A 252 0.52 -16.91 6.90
C ALA A 252 0.35 -18.20 7.69
N ASN A 253 1.05 -19.24 7.28
CA ASN A 253 1.16 -20.52 8.01
C ASN A 253 2.37 -20.51 8.96
N VAL A 254 3.30 -19.57 8.78
CA VAL A 254 4.41 -19.28 9.68
C VAL A 254 4.37 -17.81 10.13
N ALA A 255 4.95 -17.52 11.30
CA ALA A 255 4.95 -16.15 11.84
C ALA A 255 5.58 -15.16 10.84
N SER A 256 4.72 -14.29 10.30
CA SER A 256 5.04 -13.34 9.23
C SER A 256 4.64 -11.93 9.64
N LYS A 257 5.55 -10.96 9.55
CA LYS A 257 5.34 -9.60 10.06
C LYS A 257 5.58 -8.54 9.01
N GLY A 258 4.98 -7.36 9.20
CA GLY A 258 5.30 -6.16 8.42
C GLY A 258 4.57 -6.14 7.08
N PHE A 259 3.25 -5.96 7.11
CA PHE A 259 2.45 -5.79 5.90
C PHE A 259 1.96 -4.35 5.83
N SER A 260 2.34 -3.63 4.78
CA SER A 260 2.00 -2.21 4.63
C SER A 260 1.18 -1.95 3.37
N PHE A 261 0.06 -1.25 3.51
CA PHE A 261 -0.80 -0.80 2.42
C PHE A 261 -0.89 0.72 2.46
N ILE A 262 -0.20 1.40 1.55
CA ILE A 262 -0.02 2.85 1.56
C ILE A 262 -0.70 3.45 0.33
N TYR A 263 -1.78 4.20 0.54
CA TYR A 263 -2.60 4.73 -0.54
C TYR A 263 -3.02 3.63 -1.52
N CYS A 264 -3.56 2.53 -1.01
CA CYS A 264 -4.17 1.48 -1.82
C CYS A 264 -5.70 1.63 -1.84
N LYS A 265 -6.35 1.09 -2.86
CA LYS A 265 -7.81 1.08 -2.98
C LYS A 265 -8.36 -0.31 -3.23
N SER A 266 -9.61 -0.52 -2.83
CA SER A 266 -10.38 -1.69 -3.22
C SER A 266 -11.87 -1.42 -3.41
N SER A 267 -12.46 -2.05 -4.42
CA SER A 267 -13.91 -2.03 -4.67
C SER A 267 -14.35 -3.22 -5.51
N GLY A 268 -15.60 -3.64 -5.35
CA GLY A 268 -16.12 -4.79 -6.11
C GLY A 268 -15.48 -6.12 -5.71
N CYS A 269 -14.90 -6.20 -4.51
CA CYS A 269 -14.30 -7.40 -3.91
C CYS A 269 -15.13 -7.88 -2.71
N LYS A 270 -15.03 -9.17 -2.36
CA LYS A 270 -15.61 -9.75 -1.13
C LYS A 270 -15.19 -8.98 0.11
N HIS A 271 -13.89 -8.78 0.27
CA HIS A 271 -13.28 -7.90 1.26
C HIS A 271 -12.26 -7.02 0.56
N GLY A 272 -12.12 -5.78 1.02
CA GLY A 272 -11.03 -4.92 0.55
C GLY A 272 -9.68 -5.49 0.97
N ILE A 273 -9.52 -5.69 2.28
CA ILE A 273 -8.38 -6.41 2.87
C ILE A 273 -8.91 -7.58 3.70
N TYR A 274 -8.31 -8.74 3.50
CA TYR A 274 -8.45 -9.91 4.34
C TYR A 274 -7.09 -10.31 4.92
N ALA A 275 -7.04 -10.54 6.22
CA ALA A 275 -5.87 -11.10 6.88
C ALA A 275 -6.29 -12.32 7.70
N GLY A 276 -5.93 -13.49 7.20
CA GLY A 276 -6.22 -14.77 7.83
C GLY A 276 -5.06 -15.24 8.70
N ASN A 277 -5.43 -15.85 9.83
CA ASN A 277 -4.56 -16.63 10.73
C ASN A 277 -3.78 -15.80 11.77
N TRP A 278 -3.50 -16.44 12.92
CA TRP A 278 -2.76 -15.90 14.07
C TRP A 278 -1.28 -15.58 13.82
N ASN A 279 -0.82 -15.87 12.60
CA ASN A 279 0.56 -15.83 12.16
C ASN A 279 0.88 -14.58 11.33
N ALA A 280 -0.13 -13.78 10.97
CA ALA A 280 0.08 -12.47 10.35
C ALA A 280 0.16 -11.39 11.45
N TYR A 281 1.25 -10.62 11.45
CA TYR A 281 1.54 -9.59 12.46
C TYR A 281 1.82 -8.24 11.82
N MET A 282 1.51 -7.16 12.55
CA MET A 282 1.92 -5.78 12.22
C MET A 282 1.41 -5.36 10.83
N ILE A 283 0.08 -5.30 10.70
CA ILE A 283 -0.59 -4.84 9.48
C ILE A 283 -0.81 -3.33 9.59
N TYR A 284 -0.23 -2.58 8.68
CA TYR A 284 -0.31 -1.13 8.62
C TYR A 284 -1.05 -0.68 7.36
N ILE A 285 -2.14 0.05 7.53
CA ILE A 285 -2.96 0.59 6.45
C ILE A 285 -2.93 2.11 6.58
N LYS A 286 -2.50 2.81 5.52
CA LYS A 286 -2.38 4.27 5.55
C LYS A 286 -2.96 4.87 4.29
N GLY A 287 -3.88 5.83 4.44
CA GLY A 287 -4.51 6.47 3.29
C GLY A 287 -5.37 5.50 2.48
N GLY A 288 -5.87 5.98 1.34
CA GLY A 288 -6.65 5.18 0.41
C GLY A 288 -8.10 4.94 0.85
N CYS A 289 -8.80 4.08 0.11
CA CYS A 289 -10.24 3.84 0.27
C CYS A 289 -10.55 2.35 0.04
N TYR A 290 -11.18 1.71 1.02
CA TYR A 290 -11.51 0.30 0.97
C TYR A 290 -13.01 0.10 1.07
N SER A 291 -13.55 -0.66 0.15
CA SER A 291 -14.95 -1.03 0.09
C SER A 291 -15.11 -2.50 -0.22
N SER A 292 -16.30 -3.01 0.05
CA SER A 292 -16.68 -4.40 -0.23
C SER A 292 -18.02 -4.43 -0.96
N SER A 293 -18.18 -5.40 -1.85
CA SER A 293 -19.44 -5.66 -2.55
C SER A 293 -20.46 -6.42 -1.70
N GLU A 294 -20.01 -7.24 -0.74
CA GLU A 294 -20.90 -8.17 -0.01
C GLU A 294 -20.71 -8.23 1.50
N SER A 295 -19.62 -7.71 2.04
CA SER A 295 -19.23 -7.98 3.42
C SER A 295 -18.40 -6.85 4.05
N TRP A 296 -17.38 -7.18 4.84
CA TRP A 296 -16.49 -6.22 5.50
C TRP A 296 -15.52 -5.59 4.50
N ALA A 297 -15.28 -4.27 4.62
CA ALA A 297 -14.20 -3.59 3.90
C ALA A 297 -12.83 -4.09 4.38
N VAL A 298 -12.70 -4.36 5.69
CA VAL A 298 -11.52 -5.01 6.28
C VAL A 298 -11.98 -6.17 7.15
N TYR A 299 -11.47 -7.36 6.87
CA TYR A 299 -11.69 -8.54 7.68
C TYR A 299 -10.37 -9.05 8.25
N ILE A 300 -10.19 -8.85 9.57
CA ILE A 300 -9.09 -9.44 10.31
C ILE A 300 -9.59 -10.69 11.01
N TYR A 301 -8.95 -11.82 10.75
CA TYR A 301 -9.23 -13.09 11.40
C TYR A 301 -8.00 -13.60 12.14
N GLN A 302 -7.93 -13.28 13.43
CA GLN A 302 -6.90 -13.62 14.42
C GLN A 302 -5.52 -13.00 14.21
N ALA A 303 -5.30 -12.23 13.13
CA ALA A 303 -4.07 -11.48 12.93
C ALA A 303 -3.80 -10.51 14.10
N ARG A 304 -2.54 -10.07 14.26
CA ARG A 304 -2.10 -9.31 15.42
C ARG A 304 -1.60 -7.92 15.05
N TYR A 305 -1.92 -6.95 15.90
CA TYR A 305 -1.44 -5.57 15.80
C TYR A 305 -1.76 -4.94 14.43
N VAL A 306 -2.99 -4.46 14.30
CA VAL A 306 -3.47 -3.80 13.09
C VAL A 306 -3.59 -2.31 13.35
N THR A 307 -3.08 -1.48 12.45
CA THR A 307 -3.21 -0.03 12.54
C THR A 307 -3.67 0.51 11.20
N ALA A 308 -4.81 1.20 11.20
CA ALA A 308 -5.27 2.01 10.07
C ALA A 308 -5.15 3.50 10.41
N LYS A 309 -4.56 4.28 9.51
CA LYS A 309 -4.34 5.70 9.67
C LYS A 309 -4.78 6.50 8.44
N LYS A 310 -5.68 7.48 8.65
CA LYS A 310 -6.19 8.36 7.58
C LYS A 310 -6.80 7.57 6.41
N VAL A 311 -7.49 6.47 6.69
CA VAL A 311 -8.10 5.58 5.70
C VAL A 311 -9.59 5.86 5.63
N GLU A 312 -10.18 5.75 4.43
CA GLU A 312 -11.62 5.70 4.25
C GLU A 312 -12.11 4.25 4.10
N PHE A 313 -13.10 3.87 4.90
CA PHE A 313 -13.82 2.60 4.81
C PHE A 313 -15.27 2.87 4.42
N VAL A 314 -15.69 2.29 3.31
CA VAL A 314 -17.03 2.50 2.72
C VAL A 314 -17.77 1.18 2.60
N GLY A 315 -19.06 1.17 2.96
CA GLY A 315 -19.88 -0.03 2.82
C GLY A 315 -21.34 0.25 2.50
N ILE A 316 -21.95 -0.72 1.82
CA ILE A 316 -23.37 -0.72 1.42
C ILE A 316 -24.18 -1.81 2.11
N THR A 317 -23.51 -2.74 2.79
CA THR A 317 -24.08 -3.98 3.33
C THR A 317 -24.57 -3.79 4.75
N THR A 318 -25.44 -4.67 5.25
CA THR A 318 -25.88 -4.65 6.65
C THR A 318 -24.86 -5.22 7.63
N THR A 319 -23.70 -5.70 7.17
CA THR A 319 -22.60 -6.18 8.04
C THR A 319 -21.78 -5.00 8.59
N HIS A 320 -20.84 -5.25 9.50
CA HIS A 320 -19.85 -4.25 9.92
C HIS A 320 -18.95 -3.84 8.75
N LEU A 321 -18.36 -2.64 8.80
CA LEU A 321 -17.29 -2.22 7.87
C LEU A 321 -15.98 -2.95 8.18
N ILE A 322 -15.71 -3.12 9.48
CA ILE A 322 -14.46 -3.70 9.97
C ILE A 322 -14.80 -4.83 10.94
N ASN A 323 -14.27 -6.01 10.67
CA ASN A 323 -14.19 -7.08 11.65
C ASN A 323 -12.80 -7.07 12.28
N ALA A 324 -12.72 -6.62 13.52
CA ALA A 324 -11.49 -6.54 14.32
C ALA A 324 -11.35 -7.77 15.23
N TYR A 325 -11.55 -8.97 14.68
CA TYR A 325 -11.26 -10.23 15.36
C TYR A 325 -9.75 -10.45 15.43
N CYS A 326 -9.02 -9.56 16.11
CA CYS A 326 -7.56 -9.55 16.16
C CYS A 326 -7.04 -9.92 17.56
N SER A 327 -5.89 -10.59 17.61
CA SER A 327 -5.19 -10.80 18.88
C SER A 327 -4.27 -9.62 19.16
N GLY A 328 -4.54 -8.85 20.23
CA GLY A 328 -3.81 -7.63 20.54
C GLY A 328 -4.57 -6.38 20.12
N GLN A 329 -3.92 -5.45 19.42
CA GLN A 329 -4.48 -4.12 19.18
C GLN A 329 -5.03 -3.94 17.76
N PHE A 330 -6.17 -3.26 17.64
CA PHE A 330 -6.65 -2.65 16.41
C PHE A 330 -6.76 -1.14 16.60
N ILE A 331 -5.96 -0.36 15.88
CA ILE A 331 -5.88 1.09 16.01
C ILE A 331 -6.52 1.75 14.78
N LEU A 332 -7.47 2.65 15.01
CA LEU A 332 -8.01 3.60 14.04
C LEU A 332 -7.57 5.01 14.45
N ASP A 333 -6.78 5.68 13.61
CA ASP A 333 -6.32 7.06 13.85
C ASP A 333 -6.61 7.93 12.62
N GLY A 334 -7.49 8.92 12.74
CA GLY A 334 -7.77 9.82 11.62
C GLY A 334 -8.65 9.21 10.52
N CYS A 335 -9.35 8.10 10.78
CA CYS A 335 -10.06 7.34 9.73
C CYS A 335 -11.49 7.84 9.51
N ILE A 336 -12.02 7.56 8.32
CA ILE A 336 -13.43 7.74 7.99
C ILE A 336 -14.08 6.38 7.83
N LEU A 337 -15.19 6.16 8.51
CA LEU A 337 -16.03 4.98 8.37
C LEU A 337 -17.41 5.48 7.95
N ARG A 338 -17.85 5.15 6.73
CA ARG A 338 -19.16 5.58 6.24
C ARG A 338 -19.96 4.46 5.61
N LYS A 339 -21.27 4.52 5.82
CA LYS A 339 -22.24 3.66 5.15
C LYS A 339 -23.05 4.48 4.15
N THR A 340 -23.17 3.99 2.93
CA THR A 340 -24.08 4.54 1.91
C THR A 340 -25.38 3.76 1.80
N ALA A 341 -25.40 2.52 2.33
CA ALA A 341 -26.57 1.69 2.57
C ALA A 341 -26.27 0.71 3.71
N GLY A 342 -27.27 0.01 4.23
CA GLY A 342 -27.05 -1.02 5.26
C GLY A 342 -26.39 -0.46 6.53
N TYR A 343 -26.98 0.60 7.08
CA TYR A 343 -26.42 1.51 8.11
C TYR A 343 -26.07 0.87 9.47
N SER A 344 -26.04 -0.46 9.57
CA SER A 344 -26.18 -1.15 10.83
C SER A 344 -24.94 -1.03 11.73
N ALA A 345 -23.70 -1.09 11.20
CA ALA A 345 -22.52 -1.15 12.05
C ALA A 345 -21.18 -0.73 11.40
N GLY A 346 -20.29 -0.18 12.23
CA GLY A 346 -18.95 0.29 11.88
C GLY A 346 -17.87 -0.77 12.13
N ILE A 347 -17.35 -0.86 13.35
CA ILE A 347 -16.32 -1.83 13.75
C ILE A 347 -16.82 -2.77 14.84
N ILE A 348 -16.47 -4.06 14.78
CA ILE A 348 -16.74 -5.05 15.83
C ILE A 348 -15.46 -5.62 16.43
N GLY A 349 -15.41 -5.65 17.76
CA GLY A 349 -14.43 -6.41 18.55
C GLY A 349 -15.09 -7.65 19.14
N SER A 350 -14.70 -8.82 18.64
CA SER A 350 -15.30 -10.10 19.03
C SER A 350 -14.28 -11.18 19.39
N TYR A 351 -13.06 -10.80 19.81
CA TYR A 351 -12.04 -11.74 20.28
C TYR A 351 -11.56 -11.39 21.70
N PRO A 352 -11.23 -12.37 22.57
CA PRO A 352 -10.92 -12.13 23.98
C PRO A 352 -9.69 -11.28 24.28
N THR A 353 -8.82 -11.06 23.30
CA THR A 353 -7.60 -10.24 23.49
C THR A 353 -7.60 -8.98 22.64
N THR A 354 -8.73 -8.66 21.97
CA THR A 354 -8.85 -7.44 21.15
C THR A 354 -8.92 -6.20 22.03
N LEU A 355 -7.97 -5.28 21.85
CA LEU A 355 -8.06 -3.88 22.25
C LEU A 355 -8.32 -3.03 21.01
N ILE A 356 -9.51 -2.44 20.92
CA ILE A 356 -9.81 -1.43 19.91
C ILE A 356 -9.43 -0.05 20.45
N LEU A 357 -8.58 0.65 19.73
CA LEU A 357 -8.29 2.07 19.94
C LEU A 357 -8.85 2.87 18.77
N VAL A 358 -9.82 3.74 19.02
CA VAL A 358 -10.41 4.61 18.00
C VAL A 358 -10.18 6.06 18.36
N LYS A 359 -9.42 6.80 17.55
CA LYS A 359 -9.20 8.22 17.78
C LYS A 359 -9.21 9.06 16.52
N ASN A 360 -9.55 10.33 16.68
CA ASN A 360 -9.56 11.32 15.60
C ASN A 360 -10.36 10.81 14.37
N SER A 361 -11.36 9.97 14.57
CA SER A 361 -12.03 9.27 13.48
C SER A 361 -13.48 9.74 13.33
N THR A 362 -13.99 9.69 12.10
CA THR A 362 -15.37 10.05 11.79
C THR A 362 -16.16 8.82 11.39
N PHE A 363 -17.26 8.54 12.09
CA PHE A 363 -18.25 7.54 11.74
C PHE A 363 -19.47 8.26 11.20
N TYR A 364 -19.87 7.95 9.97
CA TYR A 364 -20.96 8.65 9.31
C TYR A 364 -22.03 7.68 8.80
N ASN A 365 -23.27 7.97 9.16
CA ASN A 365 -24.46 7.23 8.74
C ASN A 365 -24.47 5.78 9.26
N ILE A 366 -24.10 5.57 10.53
CA ILE A 366 -23.93 4.24 11.15
C ILE A 366 -24.68 4.15 12.48
N ASP A 367 -25.51 3.14 12.68
CA ASP A 367 -26.32 2.93 13.90
C ASP A 367 -25.58 2.18 15.02
N ARG A 368 -24.46 1.51 14.74
CA ARG A 368 -23.60 0.88 15.76
C ARG A 368 -22.15 1.16 15.42
N CYS A 369 -21.64 2.32 15.83
CA CYS A 369 -20.31 2.76 15.40
C CYS A 369 -19.23 1.78 15.87
N VAL A 370 -19.25 1.41 17.15
CA VAL A 370 -18.38 0.39 17.74
C VAL A 370 -19.24 -0.67 18.44
N GLU A 371 -18.99 -1.95 18.15
CA GLU A 371 -19.66 -3.08 18.81
C GLU A 371 -18.64 -3.95 19.57
N LEU A 372 -18.91 -4.22 20.84
CA LEU A 372 -18.13 -5.14 21.67
C LEU A 372 -18.96 -6.38 21.98
N ASN A 373 -18.49 -7.54 21.52
CA ASN A 373 -19.25 -8.79 21.57
C ASN A 373 -18.49 -9.97 22.21
N ASP A 374 -17.34 -9.71 22.81
CA ASP A 374 -16.59 -10.72 23.58
C ASP A 374 -16.20 -10.17 24.95
N ASP A 375 -16.15 -11.02 25.98
CA ASP A 375 -15.91 -10.64 27.38
C ASP A 375 -14.50 -10.06 27.58
N GLY A 376 -13.53 -10.48 26.77
CA GLY A 376 -12.17 -9.96 26.82
C GLY A 376 -11.92 -8.74 25.94
N ALA A 377 -12.87 -8.36 25.07
CA ALA A 377 -12.73 -7.21 24.18
C ALA A 377 -12.74 -5.89 24.97
N LYS A 378 -11.85 -4.96 24.60
CA LYS A 378 -11.65 -3.68 25.28
C LYS A 378 -11.69 -2.52 24.29
N LEU A 379 -12.20 -1.37 24.75
CA LEU A 379 -12.28 -0.14 23.97
C LEU A 379 -11.58 1.04 24.66
N ILE A 380 -10.75 1.74 23.89
CA ILE A 380 -10.31 3.11 24.17
C ILE A 380 -10.79 3.97 23.00
N GLN A 381 -11.55 5.04 23.27
CA GLN A 381 -11.98 5.96 22.22
C GLN A 381 -11.97 7.41 22.68
N TYR A 382 -11.51 8.32 21.81
CA TYR A 382 -11.56 9.78 22.03
C TYR A 382 -11.35 10.60 20.76
N ASN A 383 -11.75 11.86 20.78
CA ASN A 383 -11.63 12.82 19.66
C ASN A 383 -12.35 12.36 18.38
N ASN A 384 -13.41 11.57 18.52
CA ASN A 384 -14.15 11.03 17.40
C ASN A 384 -15.37 11.89 17.09
N ILE A 385 -15.84 11.83 15.84
CA ILE A 385 -17.14 12.37 15.43
C ILE A 385 -18.03 11.20 15.02
N PHE A 386 -19.10 10.98 15.76
CA PHE A 386 -20.10 9.95 15.48
C PHE A 386 -21.36 10.62 14.96
N VAL A 387 -21.73 10.33 13.71
CA VAL A 387 -23.01 10.71 13.12
C VAL A 387 -23.81 9.45 12.84
N LEU A 388 -24.76 9.17 13.73
CA LEU A 388 -25.65 8.02 13.65
C LEU A 388 -26.64 8.16 12.50
N HIS A 389 -27.06 7.03 11.93
CA HIS A 389 -28.16 7.04 10.97
C HIS A 389 -29.47 7.43 11.67
N THR A 390 -29.78 6.74 12.77
CA THR A 390 -31.03 6.88 13.53
C THR A 390 -30.78 7.55 14.89
N SER A 391 -31.58 8.58 15.22
CA SER A 391 -31.49 9.28 16.51
C SER A 391 -32.04 8.46 17.69
N SER A 392 -33.09 7.66 17.45
CA SER A 392 -33.83 6.94 18.50
C SER A 392 -33.21 5.61 18.92
N THR A 393 -32.66 4.86 17.98
CA THR A 393 -32.16 3.50 18.20
C THR A 393 -30.65 3.38 18.03
N GLY A 394 -30.01 4.35 17.36
CA GLY A 394 -28.58 4.35 17.11
C GLY A 394 -27.77 4.35 18.40
N LYS A 395 -26.66 3.61 18.38
CA LYS A 395 -25.68 3.46 19.45
C LYS A 395 -24.31 3.84 18.92
N ILE A 396 -23.60 4.65 19.68
CA ILE A 396 -22.18 4.94 19.42
C ILE A 396 -21.36 3.71 19.80
N ILE A 397 -21.64 3.17 20.99
CA ILE A 397 -21.04 1.94 21.48
C ILE A 397 -22.17 0.96 21.81
N LYS A 398 -22.29 -0.11 21.02
CA LYS A 398 -23.13 -1.25 21.37
C LYS A 398 -22.29 -2.25 22.16
N ARG A 399 -22.52 -2.33 23.46
CA ARG A 399 -21.77 -3.21 24.36
C ARG A 399 -22.65 -4.38 24.80
N THR A 400 -22.52 -5.51 24.11
CA THR A 400 -23.14 -6.78 24.54
C THR A 400 -22.26 -7.46 25.59
N LYS A 401 -20.95 -7.38 25.40
CA LYS A 401 -19.90 -7.93 26.27
C LYS A 401 -18.69 -6.99 26.30
N GLY A 402 -17.66 -7.34 27.07
CA GLY A 402 -16.39 -6.61 27.12
C GLY A 402 -16.46 -5.33 27.93
N SER A 403 -15.41 -4.51 27.83
CA SER A 403 -15.23 -3.34 28.69
C SER A 403 -14.78 -2.09 27.93
N ILE A 404 -15.19 -0.94 28.45
CA ILE A 404 -14.74 0.37 27.99
C ILE A 404 -13.68 0.82 28.99
N ILE A 405 -12.43 0.93 28.54
CA ILE A 405 -11.32 1.44 29.36
C ILE A 405 -11.41 2.97 29.44
N TYR A 406 -11.68 3.60 28.29
CA TYR A 406 -11.78 5.05 28.20
C TYR A 406 -12.68 5.43 27.03
N SER A 407 -13.58 6.38 27.24
CA SER A 407 -14.54 6.85 26.25
C SER A 407 -14.94 8.28 26.59
N ASP A 408 -14.32 9.25 25.94
CA ASP A 408 -14.55 10.66 26.25
C ASP A 408 -14.14 11.59 25.09
N TYR A 409 -14.37 12.91 25.23
CA TYR A 409 -13.95 13.95 24.27
C TYR A 409 -14.39 13.64 22.83
N SER A 410 -15.62 13.18 22.64
CA SER A 410 -16.13 12.86 21.32
C SER A 410 -17.43 13.58 21.04
N CYS A 411 -17.66 13.88 19.77
CA CYS A 411 -18.89 14.49 19.29
C CYS A 411 -19.88 13.41 18.85
N ALA A 412 -21.13 13.52 19.27
CA ALA A 412 -22.22 12.66 18.84
C ALA A 412 -23.36 13.45 18.22
N TRP A 413 -23.85 12.97 17.08
CA TRP A 413 -25.04 13.48 16.41
C TRP A 413 -25.76 12.34 15.69
N ALA A 414 -26.98 12.56 15.22
CA ALA A 414 -27.63 11.69 14.26
C ALA A 414 -28.16 12.49 13.07
N ILE A 415 -28.38 11.84 11.92
CA ILE A 415 -28.94 12.50 10.74
C ILE A 415 -30.29 13.17 11.07
N GLY A 416 -31.12 12.48 11.88
CA GLY A 416 -32.41 12.98 12.35
C GLY A 416 -32.39 13.93 13.55
N GLY A 417 -31.21 14.39 14.00
CA GLY A 417 -31.07 15.30 15.13
C GLY A 417 -30.26 14.74 16.30
N ALA A 418 -30.45 15.30 17.51
CA ALA A 418 -29.74 14.84 18.69
C ALA A 418 -30.05 13.36 19.00
N PRO A 419 -29.04 12.51 19.30
CA PRO A 419 -29.28 11.14 19.74
C PRO A 419 -30.08 11.09 21.05
N VAL A 420 -31.09 10.23 21.13
CA VAL A 420 -31.98 10.14 22.31
C VAL A 420 -31.85 8.84 23.11
N ALA A 421 -31.20 7.80 22.58
CA ALA A 421 -30.99 6.54 23.28
C ALA A 421 -30.13 6.73 24.55
N SER A 422 -30.66 6.37 25.73
CA SER A 422 -30.04 6.65 27.04
C SER A 422 -28.75 5.85 27.34
N ASP A 423 -28.56 4.73 26.65
CA ASP A 423 -27.45 3.78 26.73
C ASP A 423 -26.52 3.84 25.50
N ARG A 424 -26.63 4.89 24.67
CA ARG A 424 -25.92 5.02 23.39
C ARG A 424 -24.40 4.94 23.48
N TRP A 425 -23.83 5.23 24.65
CA TRP A 425 -22.39 5.17 24.92
C TRP A 425 -21.94 3.83 25.53
N GLY A 426 -22.77 2.79 25.48
CA GLY A 426 -22.45 1.47 26.04
C GLY A 426 -22.59 1.40 27.57
N GLY A 427 -23.17 2.44 28.17
CA GLY A 427 -23.45 2.61 29.59
C GLY A 427 -24.45 3.75 29.78
N THR A 428 -24.80 4.05 31.03
CA THR A 428 -25.76 5.13 31.34
C THR A 428 -25.11 6.50 31.23
N GLY A 429 -25.74 7.40 30.47
CA GLY A 429 -25.37 8.82 30.42
C GLY A 429 -24.39 9.19 29.31
N LEU A 430 -24.11 10.50 29.23
CA LEU A 430 -23.13 11.11 28.32
C LEU A 430 -21.78 11.18 29.06
N PRO A 431 -20.65 10.75 28.45
CA PRO A 431 -19.34 10.95 29.06
C PRO A 431 -19.04 12.44 29.28
N GLU A 432 -18.29 12.74 30.34
CA GLU A 432 -18.14 14.08 30.92
C GLU A 432 -17.79 15.19 29.91
N HIS A 433 -16.82 14.95 29.02
CA HIS A 433 -16.34 15.93 28.05
C HIS A 433 -16.88 15.68 26.63
N SER A 434 -17.81 14.73 26.47
CA SER A 434 -18.44 14.46 25.18
C SER A 434 -19.50 15.51 24.88
N ILE A 435 -19.62 15.87 23.60
CA ILE A 435 -20.53 16.93 23.14
C ILE A 435 -21.58 16.38 22.20
N GLU A 436 -22.78 16.94 22.27
CA GLU A 436 -23.91 16.53 21.42
C GLU A 436 -24.33 17.67 20.52
N GLN A 437 -23.52 17.92 19.50
CA GLN A 437 -23.76 19.00 18.55
C GLN A 437 -23.63 18.50 17.12
N SER A 438 -24.39 19.12 16.22
CA SER A 438 -24.23 18.89 14.80
C SER A 438 -22.83 19.32 14.34
N PRO A 439 -22.03 18.44 13.70
CA PRO A 439 -20.68 18.79 13.24
C PRO A 439 -20.67 19.78 12.07
N GLN A 440 -21.79 19.91 11.34
CA GLN A 440 -21.93 20.76 10.14
C GLN A 440 -20.76 20.55 9.16
N PHE A 441 -20.69 19.37 8.55
CA PHE A 441 -19.61 19.05 7.61
C PHE A 441 -19.59 19.96 6.38
N VAL A 442 -18.42 20.08 5.75
CA VAL A 442 -18.24 20.87 4.52
C VAL A 442 -19.12 20.35 3.38
N ASP A 443 -19.08 19.03 3.14
CA ASP A 443 -19.81 18.36 2.07
C ASP A 443 -19.80 16.84 2.31
N ALA A 444 -20.64 16.39 3.24
CA ALA A 444 -20.67 14.99 3.66
C ALA A 444 -21.09 14.04 2.53
N ASP A 445 -21.96 14.50 1.63
CA ASP A 445 -22.46 13.71 0.50
C ASP A 445 -21.33 13.38 -0.49
N ASN A 446 -20.36 14.28 -0.64
CA ASN A 446 -19.16 14.07 -1.46
C ASN A 446 -17.93 13.60 -0.67
N GLY A 447 -18.11 13.16 0.59
CA GLY A 447 -17.04 12.57 1.40
C GLY A 447 -16.12 13.59 2.12
N ASP A 448 -16.49 14.87 2.15
CA ASP A 448 -15.76 15.90 2.88
C ASP A 448 -16.29 16.10 4.31
N PHE A 449 -15.70 15.34 5.22
CA PHE A 449 -16.08 15.30 6.64
C PHE A 449 -15.34 16.33 7.51
N ARG A 450 -14.86 17.43 6.94
CA ARG A 450 -14.28 18.53 7.73
C ARG A 450 -15.40 19.24 8.50
N PRO A 451 -15.41 19.23 9.86
CA PRO A 451 -16.46 19.89 10.63
C PRO A 451 -16.35 21.42 10.53
N ARG A 452 -17.49 22.11 10.53
CA ARG A 452 -17.55 23.58 10.54
C ARG A 452 -18.04 24.15 11.88
N ASN A 453 -18.69 23.34 12.71
CA ASN A 453 -19.16 23.78 14.01
C ASN A 453 -17.95 24.05 14.93
N PRO A 454 -17.75 25.30 15.41
CA PRO A 454 -16.63 25.65 16.28
C PRO A 454 -16.57 24.85 17.59
N ASN A 455 -17.71 24.49 18.16
CA ASN A 455 -17.76 23.70 19.39
C ASN A 455 -17.26 22.26 19.16
N VAL A 456 -17.46 21.73 17.95
CA VAL A 456 -16.92 20.42 17.55
C VAL A 456 -15.43 20.52 17.24
N LEU A 457 -14.96 21.62 16.68
CA LEU A 457 -13.53 21.82 16.42
C LEU A 457 -12.69 21.92 17.71
N ARG A 458 -13.27 22.45 18.81
CA ARG A 458 -12.57 22.70 20.08
C ARG A 458 -12.88 21.69 21.20
N GLY A 459 -13.81 20.76 20.98
CA GLY A 459 -14.22 19.80 22.01
C GLY A 459 -13.29 18.60 22.20
N GLY A 460 -12.15 18.57 21.49
CA GLY A 460 -11.20 17.46 21.55
C GLY A 460 -10.36 17.47 22.83
N LYS A 461 -9.89 16.29 23.22
CA LYS A 461 -8.93 16.08 24.30
C LYS A 461 -7.64 16.86 24.01
N PRO A 462 -7.20 17.77 24.89
CA PRO A 462 -5.97 18.53 24.67
C PRO A 462 -4.73 17.64 24.49
N ASP A 463 -3.72 18.16 23.80
CA ASP A 463 -2.42 17.48 23.69
C ASP A 463 -1.64 17.56 25.02
N ILE A 464 -0.44 16.98 25.06
CA ILE A 464 0.39 16.97 26.27
C ILE A 464 0.86 18.37 26.72
N ALA A 465 0.79 19.36 25.83
CA ALA A 465 1.08 20.76 26.10
C ALA A 465 -0.20 21.58 26.30
N GLU A 466 -1.34 20.92 26.52
CA GLU A 466 -2.66 21.50 26.72
C GLU A 466 -3.21 22.32 25.54
N ASN A 467 -2.64 22.15 24.34
CA ASN A 467 -3.20 22.78 23.15
C ASN A 467 -4.52 22.10 22.76
N GLU A 468 -5.48 22.89 22.28
CA GLU A 468 -6.71 22.36 21.68
C GLU A 468 -6.36 21.39 20.54
N THR A 469 -7.01 20.22 20.52
CA THR A 469 -6.87 19.25 19.42
C THR A 469 -8.11 19.23 18.55
N GLU A 470 -7.91 18.96 17.26
CA GLU A 470 -9.01 18.86 16.30
C GLU A 470 -9.62 17.45 16.33
N MET A 471 -10.94 17.37 16.55
CA MET A 471 -11.69 16.11 16.47
C MET A 471 -11.99 15.69 15.03
N GLY A 472 -12.05 14.38 14.82
CA GLY A 472 -12.41 13.78 13.52
C GLY A 472 -11.27 13.72 12.50
N ALA A 473 -11.59 13.24 11.31
CA ALA A 473 -10.60 12.79 10.33
C ALA A 473 -9.63 13.89 9.86
N ILE A 474 -8.33 13.62 10.01
CA ILE A 474 -7.22 14.45 9.52
C ILE A 474 -6.93 14.15 8.04
N LEU A 475 -7.92 14.40 7.16
CA LEU A 475 -7.73 14.57 5.71
C LEU A 475 -7.74 16.07 5.33
N GLN A 476 -7.26 16.91 6.24
CA GLN A 476 -7.22 18.36 6.08
C GLN A 476 -6.10 18.82 5.13
N LYS A 477 -6.12 18.43 3.86
CA LYS A 477 -5.10 18.88 2.90
C LYS A 477 -5.07 20.42 2.75
N TYR A 478 -6.09 21.17 3.22
CA TYR A 478 -6.20 22.61 2.97
C TYR A 478 -6.93 23.47 4.04
N GLN A 479 -6.77 23.27 5.35
CA GLN A 479 -7.45 24.16 6.31
C GLN A 479 -6.75 25.52 6.58
N PHE A 480 -5.44 25.69 6.30
CA PHE A 480 -4.74 26.89 6.81
C PHE A 480 -3.99 27.82 5.82
N PRO A 481 -3.55 27.45 4.59
CA PRO A 481 -2.84 28.44 3.76
C PRO A 481 -3.70 29.61 3.30
N ARG A 482 -5.02 29.40 3.13
CA ARG A 482 -5.96 30.46 2.69
C ARG A 482 -6.54 31.29 3.82
N ARG A 483 -6.75 30.72 5.01
CA ARG A 483 -7.25 31.48 6.17
C ARG A 483 -6.19 32.39 6.77
N SER A 484 -4.92 31.99 6.87
CA SER A 484 -3.88 32.93 7.32
C SER A 484 -3.70 34.11 6.35
N LYS A 485 -3.76 33.86 5.03
CA LYS A 485 -3.73 34.93 4.02
C LYS A 485 -4.96 35.84 4.06
N ALA A 486 -6.17 35.29 4.17
CA ALA A 486 -7.41 36.06 4.21
C ALA A 486 -7.61 36.82 5.54
N THR A 487 -7.26 36.22 6.68
CA THR A 487 -7.36 36.87 7.98
C THR A 487 -6.29 37.96 8.15
N ASN A 488 -5.08 37.78 7.60
CA ASN A 488 -4.05 38.83 7.60
C ASN A 488 -4.39 39.95 6.62
N LEU A 489 -4.98 39.65 5.44
CA LEU A 489 -5.49 40.68 4.51
C LEU A 489 -6.68 41.45 5.11
N GLY A 490 -7.61 40.76 5.79
CA GLY A 490 -8.73 41.40 6.49
C GLY A 490 -8.26 42.30 7.65
N ARG A 491 -7.25 41.87 8.42
CA ARG A 491 -6.64 42.71 9.47
C ARG A 491 -5.89 43.91 8.92
N LEU A 492 -5.22 43.79 7.77
CA LEU A 492 -4.57 44.91 7.08
C LEU A 492 -5.57 45.92 6.48
N GLN A 493 -6.80 45.51 6.16
CA GLN A 493 -7.84 46.43 5.66
C GLN A 493 -8.63 47.16 6.77
N ILE A 494 -8.60 46.64 8.00
CA ILE A 494 -9.22 47.27 9.18
C ILE A 494 -8.26 48.30 9.82
N MET A 495 -6.95 48.19 9.56
CA MET A 495 -5.99 49.26 9.87
C MET A 495 -6.00 50.31 8.75
N LYS A 496 -7.01 51.19 8.77
CA LYS A 496 -6.98 52.48 8.08
C LYS A 496 -7.35 53.58 9.05
#